data_AF-A0A3B9VFW2-F1
#
_entry.id   AF-A0A3B9VFW2-F1
#
_cell.length_a   1.000
_cell.length_b   1.000
_cell.length_c   1.000
_cell.angle_alpha   90.00
_cell.angle_beta   90.00
_cell.angle_gamma   90.00
#
_symmetry.space_group_name_H-M   'P 1'
#
loop_
_entity.id
_entity.type
_entity.pdbx_description
1 polymer ?
#
loop_
_entity_poly.entity_id
_entity_poly.type
_entity_poly.pdbx_seq_one_letter_code
_entity_poly.pdbx_strand_id
1 'polypeptide(L)'
;MVFVINKYRKGRIMIFNKKGAMFGLDARIALAIFGALSVISGAALYSAIQDARVTAIVTEMDNVDKAVTAYYLDTGVYPASKVGGDDATLLDGDALLSKPGTLAGWQGPYLPHKAGATADMLDHTIYTEISINGMLDANWSDVTKSAGKCLPASTACSVFTCVSGLSDDMQKAADFKIDGGTTNTADSGNFRYVSGGFACKKGMTFPKESASAVS
;
A
#
# COMPACT_ATOMS: atom_id res chain seq x y z
N MET A 1 80.20 -16.97 -60.12
CA MET A 1 79.84 -15.54 -60.22
C MET A 1 78.73 -15.46 -61.27
N VAL A 2 77.47 -15.08 -61.05
CA VAL A 2 76.74 -14.38 -59.99
C VAL A 2 75.27 -14.84 -60.02
N PHE A 3 74.66 -14.92 -58.85
CA PHE A 3 73.22 -15.08 -58.58
C PHE A 3 72.41 -13.89 -59.11
N VAL A 4 71.25 -14.12 -59.76
CA VAL A 4 70.12 -13.17 -59.65
C VAL A 4 68.81 -13.95 -59.57
N ILE A 5 68.23 -13.98 -58.37
CA ILE A 5 66.86 -14.40 -58.09
C ILE A 5 65.94 -13.23 -58.43
N ASN A 6 65.00 -13.40 -59.36
CA ASN A 6 63.97 -12.38 -59.63
C ASN A 6 62.69 -12.69 -58.81
N LYS A 7 62.59 -12.11 -57.62
CA LYS A 7 61.32 -11.85 -56.94
C LYS A 7 60.79 -10.52 -57.47
N TYR A 8 59.49 -10.36 -57.74
CA TYR A 8 58.67 -9.32 -57.06
C TYR A 8 57.17 -9.36 -57.45
N ARG A 9 56.38 -9.75 -56.44
CA ARG A 9 55.00 -9.38 -56.04
C ARG A 9 54.02 -8.81 -57.09
N LYS A 10 53.03 -9.65 -57.43
CA LYS A 10 51.73 -9.25 -57.96
C LYS A 10 50.92 -8.51 -56.86
N GLY A 11 50.85 -7.18 -56.95
CA GLY A 11 50.05 -6.36 -56.03
C GLY A 11 48.56 -6.63 -56.21
N ARG A 12 47.92 -7.31 -55.25
CA ARG A 12 46.46 -7.43 -55.15
C ARG A 12 45.92 -6.15 -54.52
N ILE A 13 45.23 -5.32 -55.29
CA ILE A 13 44.48 -4.16 -54.77
C ILE A 13 43.35 -4.69 -53.89
N MET A 14 43.48 -4.57 -52.57
CA MET A 14 42.37 -4.80 -51.64
C MET A 14 41.47 -3.56 -51.66
N ILE A 15 40.34 -3.66 -52.34
CA ILE A 15 39.25 -2.69 -52.20
C ILE A 15 38.62 -2.92 -50.82
N PHE A 16 39.04 -2.15 -49.82
CA PHE A 16 38.35 -2.12 -48.53
C PHE A 16 36.97 -1.48 -48.75
N ASN A 17 35.92 -2.31 -48.69
CA ASN A 17 34.54 -1.85 -48.79
C ASN A 17 34.23 -0.99 -47.56
N LYS A 18 34.24 0.35 -47.70
CA LYS A 18 34.02 1.33 -46.61
C LYS A 18 32.65 1.24 -45.93
N LYS A 19 31.77 0.33 -46.39
CA LYS A 19 30.41 0.13 -45.84
C LYS A 19 30.40 -0.39 -44.39
N GLY A 20 31.49 -0.98 -43.90
CA GLY A 20 31.59 -1.44 -42.50
C GLY A 20 31.89 -0.35 -41.46
N ALA A 21 32.51 0.77 -41.87
CA ALA A 21 32.85 1.87 -40.95
C ALA A 21 31.64 2.75 -40.58
N MET A 22 30.57 2.70 -41.39
CA MET A 22 29.36 3.50 -41.21
C MET A 22 28.37 2.86 -40.22
N PHE A 23 28.41 1.52 -40.06
CA PHE A 23 27.65 0.82 -39.01
C PHE A 23 28.17 1.12 -37.60
N GLY A 24 29.48 1.33 -37.43
CA GLY A 24 30.06 1.60 -36.11
C GLY A 24 29.79 3.01 -35.56
N LEU A 25 29.64 4.01 -36.45
CA LEU A 25 29.34 5.38 -36.05
C LEU A 25 27.88 5.53 -35.62
N ASP A 26 26.95 5.02 -36.43
CA ASP A 26 25.51 5.10 -36.14
C ASP A 26 25.11 4.15 -34.99
N ALA A 27 25.77 2.99 -34.85
CA ALA A 27 25.52 2.10 -33.72
C ALA A 27 25.85 2.73 -32.35
N ARG A 28 26.85 3.62 -32.27
CA ARG A 28 27.16 4.33 -31.01
C ARG A 28 26.11 5.38 -30.68
N ILE A 29 25.61 6.08 -31.69
CA ILE A 29 24.52 7.05 -31.51
C ILE A 29 23.24 6.31 -31.09
N ALA A 30 22.91 5.22 -31.78
CA ALA A 30 21.75 4.39 -31.43
C ALA A 30 21.86 3.82 -30.01
N LEU A 31 23.02 3.25 -29.63
CA LEU A 31 23.23 2.72 -28.28
C LEU A 31 23.16 3.81 -27.21
N ALA A 32 23.63 5.03 -27.50
CA ALA A 32 23.48 6.17 -26.59
C ALA A 32 22.02 6.58 -26.42
N ILE A 33 21.23 6.61 -27.50
CA ILE A 33 19.79 6.92 -27.44
C ILE A 33 19.02 5.83 -26.68
N PHE A 34 19.23 4.55 -27.00
CA PHE A 34 18.61 3.45 -26.27
C PHE A 34 19.03 3.40 -24.80
N GLY A 35 20.29 3.74 -24.50
CA GLY A 35 20.77 3.89 -23.13
C GLY A 35 20.09 5.03 -22.38
N ALA A 36 19.90 6.19 -23.02
CA ALA A 36 19.21 7.31 -22.39
C ALA A 36 17.71 7.03 -22.18
N LEU A 37 17.03 6.47 -23.19
CA LEU A 37 15.61 6.13 -23.10
C LEU A 37 15.33 5.03 -22.07
N SER A 38 16.25 4.06 -21.90
CA SER A 38 16.09 3.00 -20.90
C SER A 38 16.16 3.54 -19.47
N VAL A 39 17.06 4.50 -19.19
CA VAL A 39 17.16 5.14 -17.87
C VAL A 39 15.92 5.96 -17.55
N ILE A 40 15.44 6.78 -18.51
CA ILE A 40 14.21 7.56 -18.34
C ILE A 40 13.02 6.64 -18.07
N SER A 41 12.89 5.59 -18.88
CA SER A 41 11.79 4.62 -18.74
C SER A 41 11.89 3.84 -17.43
N GLY A 42 13.10 3.52 -16.95
CA GLY A 42 13.31 2.81 -15.70
C GLY A 42 12.84 3.62 -14.48
N ALA A 43 13.18 4.91 -14.41
CA ALA A 43 12.73 5.78 -13.33
C ALA A 43 11.20 6.01 -13.35
N ALA A 44 10.63 6.21 -14.55
CA ALA A 44 9.19 6.34 -14.73
C ALA A 44 8.43 5.05 -14.37
N LEU A 45 8.99 3.88 -14.74
CA LEU A 45 8.39 2.59 -14.42
C LEU A 45 8.42 2.33 -12.91
N TYR A 46 9.54 2.64 -12.23
CA TYR A 46 9.64 2.46 -10.78
C TYR A 46 8.64 3.31 -10.01
N SER A 47 8.53 4.60 -10.36
CA SER A 47 7.53 5.50 -9.75
C SER A 47 6.11 5.05 -10.02
N ALA A 48 5.79 4.65 -11.26
CA ALA A 48 4.46 4.12 -11.59
C ALA A 48 4.11 2.85 -10.79
N ILE A 49 5.09 1.98 -10.52
CA ILE A 49 4.87 0.79 -9.68
C ILE A 49 4.60 1.19 -8.22
N GLN A 50 5.33 2.15 -7.67
CA GLN A 50 5.08 2.65 -6.32
C GLN A 50 3.68 3.26 -6.20
N ASP A 51 3.29 4.11 -7.15
CA ASP A 51 1.95 4.71 -7.20
C ASP A 51 0.85 3.66 -7.33
N ALA A 52 1.06 2.62 -8.14
CA ALA A 52 0.11 1.52 -8.28
C ALA A 52 -0.07 0.75 -6.96
N ARG A 53 1.02 0.49 -6.23
CA ARG A 53 0.96 -0.17 -4.91
C ARG A 53 0.23 0.68 -3.87
N VAL A 54 0.51 1.97 -3.82
CA VAL A 54 -0.18 2.92 -2.94
C VAL A 54 -1.67 2.98 -3.28
N THR A 55 -2.01 3.02 -4.57
CA THR A 55 -3.41 3.01 -5.02
C THR A 55 -4.12 1.72 -4.64
N ALA A 56 -3.45 0.57 -4.79
CA ALA A 56 -4.01 -0.72 -4.43
C ALA A 56 -4.37 -0.78 -2.94
N ILE A 57 -3.44 -0.38 -2.06
CA ILE A 57 -3.71 -0.45 -0.61
C ILE A 57 -4.78 0.54 -0.17
N VAL A 58 -4.81 1.76 -0.72
CA VAL A 58 -5.87 2.73 -0.42
C VAL A 58 -7.24 2.18 -0.86
N THR A 59 -7.31 1.58 -2.05
CA THR A 59 -8.54 0.97 -2.58
C THR A 59 -9.00 -0.21 -1.72
N GLU A 60 -8.07 -0.99 -1.19
CA GLU A 60 -8.36 -2.09 -0.28
C GLU A 60 -8.92 -1.59 1.05
N MET A 61 -8.32 -0.55 1.64
CA MET A 61 -8.84 0.09 2.84
C MET A 61 -10.24 0.69 2.60
N ASP A 62 -10.52 1.24 1.42
CA ASP A 62 -11.86 1.69 1.03
C ASP A 62 -12.87 0.53 0.94
N ASN A 63 -12.44 -0.63 0.46
CA ASN A 63 -13.31 -1.80 0.37
C ASN A 63 -13.64 -2.35 1.77
N VAL A 64 -12.68 -2.33 2.70
CA VAL A 64 -12.92 -2.70 4.10
C VAL A 64 -13.88 -1.72 4.77
N ASP A 65 -13.72 -0.41 4.57
CA ASP A 65 -14.66 0.59 5.11
C ASP A 65 -16.09 0.42 4.56
N LYS A 66 -16.23 0.14 3.26
CA LYS A 66 -17.52 -0.20 2.65
C LYS A 66 -18.11 -1.48 3.24
N ALA A 67 -17.29 -2.48 3.55
CA ALA A 67 -17.75 -3.72 4.15
C ALA A 67 -18.25 -3.53 5.58
N VAL A 68 -17.54 -2.73 6.40
CA VAL A 68 -18.01 -2.34 7.74
C VAL A 68 -19.32 -1.55 7.65
N THR A 69 -19.41 -0.63 6.69
CA THR A 69 -20.64 0.13 6.44
C THR A 69 -21.80 -0.78 6.06
N ALA A 70 -21.59 -1.73 5.14
CA ALA A 70 -22.61 -2.71 4.74
C ALA A 70 -23.05 -3.58 5.92
N TYR A 71 -22.11 -4.07 6.72
CA TYR A 71 -22.40 -4.82 7.94
C TYR A 71 -23.29 -4.00 8.90
N TYR A 72 -22.97 -2.73 9.11
CA TYR A 72 -23.76 -1.84 9.97
C TYR A 72 -25.17 -1.59 9.41
N LEU A 73 -25.29 -1.40 8.09
CA LEU A 73 -26.59 -1.21 7.44
C LEU A 73 -27.49 -2.45 7.55
N ASP A 74 -26.90 -3.65 7.49
CA ASP A 74 -27.63 -4.92 7.54
C ASP A 74 -28.03 -5.33 8.96
N THR A 75 -27.17 -5.05 9.95
CA THR A 75 -27.31 -5.57 11.32
C THR A 75 -27.70 -4.49 12.34
N GLY A 76 -27.53 -3.22 12.01
CA GLY A 76 -27.76 -2.08 12.89
C GLY A 76 -26.70 -1.89 13.98
N VAL A 77 -25.64 -2.71 13.99
CA VAL A 77 -24.58 -2.69 14.99
C VAL A 77 -23.21 -2.73 14.33
N TYR A 78 -22.18 -2.22 15.01
CA TYR A 78 -20.79 -2.40 14.56
C TYR A 78 -20.33 -3.82 14.89
N PRO A 79 -19.31 -4.35 14.18
CA PRO A 79 -18.67 -5.58 14.62
C PRO A 79 -18.20 -5.42 16.07
N ALA A 80 -18.59 -6.35 16.94
CA ALA A 80 -18.23 -6.28 18.35
C ALA A 80 -16.71 -6.46 18.49
N SER A 81 -16.07 -5.79 19.43
CA SER A 81 -14.73 -6.20 19.84
C SER A 81 -14.78 -7.58 20.52
N LYS A 82 -13.75 -8.41 20.34
CA LYS A 82 -13.59 -9.62 21.18
C LYS A 82 -12.64 -9.40 22.34
N VAL A 83 -12.08 -8.19 22.47
CA VAL A 83 -11.14 -7.83 23.52
C VAL A 83 -11.84 -6.91 24.52
N GLY A 84 -11.72 -7.21 25.82
CA GLY A 84 -12.31 -6.39 26.88
C GLY A 84 -11.42 -5.20 27.30
N GLY A 85 -11.98 -4.32 28.13
CA GLY A 85 -11.24 -3.20 28.74
C GLY A 85 -10.92 -2.08 27.75
N ASP A 86 -9.78 -1.41 27.93
CA ASP A 86 -9.35 -0.33 27.03
C ASP A 86 -9.14 -0.81 25.59
N ASP A 87 -9.01 -2.11 25.32
CA ASP A 87 -8.84 -2.69 23.98
C ASP A 87 -10.16 -2.99 23.25
N ALA A 88 -11.31 -2.67 23.86
CA ALA A 88 -12.67 -2.80 23.30
C ALA A 88 -12.91 -1.98 22.00
N THR A 89 -11.87 -1.35 21.48
CA THR A 89 -11.88 -0.58 20.24
C THR A 89 -11.42 -1.38 19.03
N LEU A 90 -10.77 -2.53 19.20
CA LEU A 90 -10.44 -3.45 18.09
C LEU A 90 -11.69 -4.22 17.69
N LEU A 91 -12.28 -3.92 16.54
CA LEU A 91 -13.51 -4.54 16.06
C LEU A 91 -13.22 -5.90 15.41
N ASP A 92 -14.13 -6.86 15.59
CA ASP A 92 -14.01 -8.20 15.02
C ASP A 92 -14.07 -8.21 13.49
N GLY A 93 -12.93 -8.35 12.84
CA GLY A 93 -12.83 -8.54 11.39
C GLY A 93 -13.48 -9.85 10.90
N ASP A 94 -13.53 -10.90 11.71
CA ASP A 94 -14.14 -12.18 11.31
C ASP A 94 -15.64 -12.07 11.10
N ALA A 95 -16.29 -11.11 11.77
CA ALA A 95 -17.71 -10.79 11.59
C ALA A 95 -18.03 -10.30 10.17
N LEU A 96 -17.03 -9.80 9.43
CA LEU A 96 -17.16 -9.42 8.03
C LEU A 96 -17.04 -10.62 7.08
N LEU A 97 -16.37 -11.68 7.51
CA LEU A 97 -16.09 -12.88 6.71
C LEU A 97 -17.11 -13.99 6.94
N SER A 98 -17.62 -14.09 8.16
CA SER A 98 -18.51 -15.17 8.59
C SER A 98 -19.56 -14.63 9.56
N LYS A 99 -20.72 -15.29 9.60
CA LYS A 99 -21.83 -14.85 10.42
C LYS A 99 -21.47 -14.93 11.91
N PRO A 100 -21.50 -13.81 12.66
CA PRO A 100 -21.23 -13.84 14.10
C PRO A 100 -22.44 -14.38 14.86
N GLY A 101 -22.33 -15.58 15.41
CA GLY A 101 -23.35 -16.21 16.24
C GLY A 101 -24.75 -16.23 15.59
N THR A 102 -25.75 -15.70 16.30
CA THR A 102 -27.15 -15.64 15.86
C THR A 102 -27.57 -14.27 15.33
N LEU A 103 -26.63 -13.41 14.95
CA LEU A 103 -26.93 -12.03 14.54
C LEU A 103 -27.97 -11.98 13.43
N ALA A 104 -29.08 -11.29 13.69
CA ALA A 104 -30.15 -11.10 12.73
C ALA A 104 -29.72 -10.08 11.67
N GLY A 105 -30.23 -10.23 10.45
CA GLY A 105 -29.99 -9.27 9.37
C GLY A 105 -28.67 -9.43 8.62
N TRP A 106 -27.68 -10.18 9.13
CA TRP A 106 -26.39 -10.40 8.45
C TRP A 106 -26.56 -11.01 7.05
N GLN A 107 -26.02 -10.34 6.01
CA GLN A 107 -26.08 -10.78 4.60
C GLN A 107 -24.69 -10.98 3.97
N GLY A 108 -23.64 -11.08 4.79
CA GLY A 108 -22.28 -11.31 4.31
C GLY A 108 -22.09 -12.66 3.60
N PRO A 109 -20.84 -13.00 3.23
CA PRO A 109 -19.60 -12.30 3.54
C PRO A 109 -19.48 -10.95 2.83
N TYR A 110 -18.93 -9.95 3.51
CA TYR A 110 -18.76 -8.60 2.98
C TYR A 110 -17.39 -8.38 2.33
N LEU A 111 -16.43 -9.28 2.59
CA LEU A 111 -15.07 -9.20 2.07
C LEU A 111 -14.57 -10.58 1.60
N PRO A 112 -13.79 -10.64 0.51
CA PRO A 112 -13.14 -11.85 0.03
C PRO A 112 -11.80 -12.14 0.74
N HIS A 113 -11.64 -11.66 1.98
CA HIS A 113 -10.44 -11.87 2.79
C HIS A 113 -10.48 -13.19 3.57
N LYS A 114 -9.36 -13.54 4.18
CA LYS A 114 -9.28 -14.63 5.16
C LYS A 114 -9.07 -14.05 6.55
N ALA A 115 -9.39 -14.84 7.57
CA ALA A 115 -9.03 -14.51 8.95
C ALA A 115 -7.49 -14.43 9.05
N GLY A 116 -7.01 -13.43 9.78
CA GLY A 116 -5.60 -13.22 10.08
C GLY A 116 -5.03 -14.25 11.05
N ALA A 117 -3.73 -14.17 11.29
CA ALA A 117 -3.07 -15.00 12.30
C ALA A 117 -3.36 -14.47 13.72
N THR A 118 -3.45 -13.15 13.84
CA THR A 118 -3.97 -12.45 15.02
C THR A 118 -5.49 -12.54 15.00
N ALA A 119 -6.08 -12.93 16.12
CA ALA A 119 -7.54 -12.96 16.28
C ALA A 119 -8.13 -11.59 15.92
N ASP A 120 -9.32 -11.60 15.29
CA ASP A 120 -10.09 -10.40 14.94
C ASP A 120 -9.51 -9.54 13.81
N MET A 121 -8.36 -9.91 13.25
CA MET A 121 -7.74 -9.23 12.10
C MET A 121 -8.00 -10.00 10.80
N LEU A 122 -7.88 -9.30 9.67
CA LEU A 122 -7.93 -9.90 8.34
C LEU A 122 -6.52 -10.14 7.81
N ASP A 123 -6.33 -11.28 7.15
CA ASP A 123 -5.09 -11.60 6.45
C ASP A 123 -4.89 -10.68 5.24
N HIS A 124 -3.64 -10.25 5.05
CA HIS A 124 -3.22 -9.52 3.87
C HIS A 124 -2.16 -10.32 3.11
N THR A 125 -2.37 -10.60 1.82
CA THR A 125 -1.47 -11.49 1.05
C THR A 125 -0.04 -10.95 0.86
N ILE A 126 0.12 -9.62 0.80
CA ILE A 126 1.42 -8.94 0.60
C ILE A 126 2.01 -8.37 1.91
N TYR A 127 1.20 -7.67 2.70
CA TYR A 127 1.58 -7.09 4.00
C TYR A 127 1.27 -8.06 5.14
N THR A 128 1.24 -7.57 6.38
CA THR A 128 1.02 -8.43 7.54
C THR A 128 -0.48 -8.67 7.74
N GLU A 129 -1.21 -7.70 8.29
CA GLU A 129 -2.62 -7.86 8.66
C GLU A 129 -3.38 -6.54 8.52
N ILE A 130 -4.70 -6.64 8.37
CA ILE A 130 -5.63 -5.51 8.40
C ILE A 130 -6.46 -5.61 9.67
N SER A 131 -6.49 -4.53 10.45
CA SER A 131 -7.34 -4.40 11.64
C SER A 131 -8.34 -3.28 11.46
N ILE A 132 -9.48 -3.39 12.13
CA ILE A 132 -10.55 -2.40 12.11
C ILE A 132 -10.71 -1.89 13.52
N ASN A 133 -10.61 -0.59 13.73
CA ASN A 133 -10.52 -0.02 15.07
C ASN A 133 -11.43 1.20 15.23
N GLY A 134 -12.17 1.28 16.34
CA GLY A 134 -12.86 2.50 16.77
C GLY A 134 -11.86 3.45 17.43
N MET A 135 -11.46 4.52 16.75
CA MET A 135 -10.41 5.43 17.21
C MET A 135 -10.91 6.88 17.30
N LEU A 136 -10.18 7.71 18.05
CA LEU A 136 -10.47 9.13 18.23
C LEU A 136 -10.31 9.90 16.92
N ASP A 137 -11.29 10.73 16.60
CA ASP A 137 -11.25 11.65 15.45
C ASP A 137 -10.58 12.98 15.82
N ALA A 138 -9.33 12.90 16.27
CA ALA A 138 -8.46 14.05 16.56
C ALA A 138 -6.99 13.66 16.33
N ASN A 139 -6.07 14.61 16.42
CA ASN A 139 -4.65 14.34 16.24
C ASN A 139 -4.14 13.32 17.26
N TRP A 140 -3.38 12.33 16.78
CA TRP A 140 -2.88 11.22 17.59
C TRP A 140 -1.50 11.51 18.17
N SER A 141 -1.43 11.99 19.42
CA SER A 141 -0.14 12.22 20.09
C SER A 141 0.64 10.93 20.37
N ASP A 142 -0.05 9.77 20.42
CA ASP A 142 0.53 8.44 20.49
C ASP A 142 -0.53 7.40 20.08
N VAL A 143 -0.35 6.82 18.91
CA VAL A 143 -1.30 5.89 18.28
C VAL A 143 -1.38 4.53 18.98
N THR A 144 -0.39 4.25 19.83
CA THR A 144 -0.28 2.97 20.55
C THR A 144 -0.89 3.03 21.95
N LYS A 145 -1.32 4.22 22.41
CA LYS A 145 -1.86 4.44 23.76
C LYS A 145 -3.37 4.68 23.74
N SER A 146 -4.00 4.59 24.91
CA SER A 146 -5.41 4.94 25.15
C SER A 146 -5.83 6.32 24.60
N ALA A 147 -4.87 7.21 24.28
CA ALA A 147 -5.09 8.48 23.62
C ALA A 147 -5.62 8.39 22.17
N GLY A 148 -5.28 7.32 21.43
CA GLY A 148 -5.79 7.09 20.08
C GLY A 148 -7.14 6.37 20.05
N LYS A 149 -7.56 5.78 21.17
CA LYS A 149 -8.74 4.91 21.25
C LYS A 149 -10.02 5.72 21.38
N CYS A 150 -11.11 5.21 20.81
CA CYS A 150 -12.43 5.73 21.12
C CYS A 150 -12.86 5.25 22.51
N LEU A 151 -13.04 6.18 23.45
CA LEU A 151 -13.53 5.92 24.80
C LEU A 151 -14.88 6.62 25.00
N PRO A 152 -15.68 6.24 26.01
CA PRO A 152 -16.96 6.91 26.29
C PRO A 152 -16.83 8.41 26.58
N ALA A 153 -15.66 8.83 27.08
CA ALA A 153 -15.32 10.23 27.33
C ALA A 153 -14.79 10.98 26.09
N SER A 154 -14.58 10.29 24.96
CA SER A 154 -14.09 10.90 23.72
C SER A 154 -15.12 11.86 23.13
N THR A 155 -14.63 12.91 22.48
CA THR A 155 -15.45 13.96 21.85
C THR A 155 -16.05 13.50 20.52
N ALA A 156 -15.26 12.84 19.67
CA ALA A 156 -15.68 12.30 18.39
C ALA A 156 -14.84 11.06 18.05
N CYS A 157 -15.45 10.04 17.45
CA CYS A 157 -14.76 8.83 17.04
C CYS A 157 -15.12 8.43 15.62
N SER A 158 -14.23 7.67 14.99
CA SER A 158 -14.44 7.08 13.67
C SER A 158 -13.88 5.67 13.64
N VAL A 159 -14.40 4.87 12.72
CA VAL A 159 -13.80 3.58 12.38
C VAL A 159 -12.57 3.86 11.53
N PHE A 160 -11.45 3.25 11.90
CA PHE A 160 -10.22 3.29 11.13
C PHE A 160 -9.88 1.89 10.66
N THR A 161 -9.62 1.76 9.36
CA THR A 161 -9.03 0.55 8.79
C THR A 161 -7.53 0.72 8.85
N CYS A 162 -6.81 -0.17 9.51
CA CYS A 162 -5.37 -0.08 9.74
C CYS A 162 -4.64 -1.28 9.14
N VAL A 163 -3.56 -1.03 8.42
CA VAL A 163 -2.72 -2.07 7.78
C VAL A 163 -1.34 -2.04 8.41
N SER A 164 -0.83 -3.20 8.81
CA SER A 164 0.53 -3.38 9.34
C SER A 164 1.48 -3.94 8.27
N GLY A 165 2.78 -3.64 8.39
CA GLY A 165 3.81 -4.16 7.46
C GLY A 165 4.07 -3.28 6.22
N LEU A 166 3.48 -2.08 6.16
CA LEU A 166 3.80 -1.09 5.13
C LEU A 166 5.15 -0.43 5.39
N SER A 167 5.96 -0.24 4.35
CA SER A 167 7.21 0.53 4.47
C SER A 167 6.93 2.02 4.66
N ASP A 168 7.84 2.72 5.35
CA ASP A 168 7.71 4.16 5.62
C ASP A 168 7.47 5.01 4.35
N ASP A 169 8.08 4.64 3.23
CA ASP A 169 7.87 5.32 1.94
C ASP A 169 6.44 5.14 1.43
N MET A 170 5.88 3.93 1.57
CA MET A 170 4.49 3.67 1.21
C MET A 170 3.50 4.41 2.12
N GLN A 171 3.80 4.47 3.42
CA GLN A 171 2.97 5.20 4.38
C GLN A 171 2.91 6.69 4.03
N LYS A 172 4.06 7.33 3.80
CA LYS A 172 4.14 8.73 3.37
C LYS A 172 3.49 8.99 2.02
N ALA A 173 3.63 8.07 1.07
CA ALA A 173 3.00 8.21 -0.24
C ALA A 173 1.48 8.05 -0.16
N ALA A 174 0.97 7.18 0.70
CA ALA A 174 -0.47 7.02 0.96
C ALA A 174 -1.05 8.24 1.68
N ASP A 175 -0.34 8.77 2.69
CA ASP A 175 -0.66 10.02 3.37
C ASP A 175 -0.78 11.19 2.39
N PHE A 176 0.25 11.40 1.56
CA PHE A 176 0.26 12.44 0.54
C PHE A 176 -0.92 12.30 -0.44
N LYS A 177 -1.26 11.05 -0.82
CA LYS A 177 -2.34 10.76 -1.75
C LYS A 177 -3.73 11.03 -1.15
N ILE A 178 -3.94 10.71 0.11
CA ILE A 178 -5.26 10.83 0.78
C ILE A 178 -5.49 12.25 1.29
N ASP A 179 -4.49 12.85 1.93
CA ASP A 179 -4.63 14.14 2.62
C ASP A 179 -4.12 15.33 1.80
N GLY A 180 -3.78 15.13 0.53
CA GLY A 180 -3.57 16.21 -0.43
C GLY A 180 -2.26 16.99 -0.23
N GLY A 181 -1.32 16.46 0.53
CA GLY A 181 0.09 16.90 0.50
C GLY A 181 0.42 18.19 1.24
N THR A 182 -0.46 18.73 2.08
CA THR A 182 -0.19 19.99 2.81
C THR A 182 0.55 19.80 4.13
N THR A 183 0.53 18.60 4.71
CA THR A 183 1.17 18.28 5.98
C THR A 183 1.51 16.78 6.01
N ASN A 184 2.80 16.43 5.92
CA ASN A 184 3.29 15.06 6.15
C ASN A 184 3.29 14.78 7.67
N THR A 185 2.11 14.87 8.27
CA THR A 185 1.90 14.72 9.70
C THR A 185 1.33 13.34 9.92
N ALA A 186 2.19 12.44 10.38
CA ALA A 186 1.88 11.06 10.70
C ALA A 186 0.62 10.87 11.58
N ASP A 187 0.19 11.90 12.31
CA ASP A 187 -0.82 11.84 13.36
C ASP A 187 -2.12 12.59 13.07
N SER A 188 -2.29 13.22 11.90
CA SER A 188 -3.47 14.04 11.59
C SER A 188 -4.01 13.80 10.19
N GLY A 189 -5.25 14.20 9.93
CA GLY A 189 -5.91 13.97 8.64
C GLY A 189 -6.76 12.70 8.59
N ASN A 190 -7.09 12.27 7.36
CA ASN A 190 -7.86 11.05 7.09
C ASN A 190 -6.96 9.83 6.95
N PHE A 191 -5.66 10.01 6.76
CA PHE A 191 -4.67 8.96 6.84
C PHE A 191 -3.69 9.28 7.95
N ARG A 192 -3.32 8.25 8.74
CA ARG A 192 -2.45 8.41 9.90
C ARG A 192 -1.57 7.18 9.99
N TYR A 193 -0.31 7.31 10.38
CA TYR A 193 0.62 6.20 10.37
C TYR A 193 1.67 6.30 11.46
N VAL A 194 2.30 5.17 11.79
CA VAL A 194 3.47 5.09 12.66
C VAL A 194 4.59 4.42 11.88
N SER A 195 5.73 5.09 11.77
CA SER A 195 6.94 4.51 11.16
C SER A 195 7.30 3.19 11.84
N GLY A 196 7.49 2.14 11.04
CA GLY A 196 7.72 0.78 11.53
C GLY A 196 6.52 0.09 12.21
N GLY A 197 5.33 0.72 12.22
CA GLY A 197 4.11 0.20 12.84
C GLY A 197 3.01 -0.09 11.82
N PHE A 198 1.93 0.67 11.91
CA PHE A 198 0.73 0.52 11.09
C PHE A 198 0.33 1.84 10.44
N ALA A 199 -0.49 1.76 9.39
CA ALA A 199 -1.09 2.91 8.74
C ALA A 199 -2.60 2.75 8.69
N CYS A 200 -3.31 3.75 9.16
CA CYS A 200 -4.75 3.79 9.33
C CYS A 200 -5.40 4.82 8.42
N LYS A 201 -6.51 4.43 7.82
CA LYS A 201 -7.39 5.32 7.06
C LYS A 201 -8.71 5.46 7.80
N LYS A 202 -9.14 6.69 7.98
CA LYS A 202 -10.43 7.06 8.52
C LYS A 202 -11.55 6.61 7.57
N GLY A 203 -12.56 5.99 8.17
CA GLY A 203 -13.78 5.54 7.53
C GLY A 203 -15.01 6.22 8.14
N MET A 204 -16.08 5.46 8.31
CA MET A 204 -17.35 5.95 8.88
C MET A 204 -17.24 6.42 10.34
N THR A 205 -18.18 7.25 10.80
CA THR A 205 -18.26 7.69 12.19
C THR A 205 -18.51 6.50 13.12
N PHE A 206 -17.87 6.49 14.29
CA PHE A 206 -18.06 5.45 15.30
C PHE A 206 -18.71 6.08 16.55
N PRO A 207 -19.88 5.60 16.99
CA PRO A 207 -20.52 6.12 18.19
C PRO A 207 -19.73 5.70 19.43
N LYS A 208 -19.44 6.66 20.32
CA LYS A 208 -18.69 6.43 21.56
C LYS A 208 -19.39 5.47 22.51
N GLU A 209 -20.72 5.35 22.42
CA GLU A 209 -21.50 4.39 23.19
C GLU A 209 -21.16 2.95 22.79
N SER A 210 -20.80 2.72 21.51
CA SER A 210 -20.37 1.42 21.03
C SER A 210 -18.96 1.04 21.50
N ALA A 211 -18.16 1.99 22.00
CA ALA A 211 -16.89 1.67 22.67
C ALA A 211 -17.08 1.02 24.06
N SER A 212 -18.22 1.27 24.71
CA SER A 212 -18.55 0.69 26.02
C SER A 212 -19.42 -0.56 25.93
N ALA A 213 -20.05 -0.81 24.79
CA ALA A 213 -20.99 -1.93 24.61
C ALA A 213 -20.29 -3.30 24.44
N VAL A 214 -18.98 -3.37 24.63
CA VAL A 214 -18.17 -4.59 24.43
C VAL A 214 -17.50 -5.12 25.70
N SER A 215 -17.98 -4.70 26.87
CA SER A 215 -17.62 -5.31 28.16
C SER A 215 -18.45 -6.56 28.45
#